data_AF-A0A257JKE0-F1
#
_entry.id   AF-A0A257JKE0-F1
#
_cell.length_a   1.000
_cell.length_b   1.000
_cell.length_c   1.000
_cell.angle_alpha   90.00
_cell.angle_beta   90.00
_cell.angle_gamma   90.00
#
_symmetry.space_group_name_H-M   'P 1'
#
loop_
_entity.id
_entity.type
_entity.pdbx_description
1 polymer ?
#
loop_
_entity_poly.entity_id
_entity_poly.type
_entity_poly.pdbx_seq_one_letter_code
_entity_poly.pdbx_strand_id
1 'polypeptide(L)'
;MAAAAAPATPAVPPVIPSLAASTPAPATGPAADWPAQLGPCRLDGLATALRCASLRRPLDPARPDGVQIALHYAVLPALSRHKADDPVVFLAGGPGQSATELAGPLAAAYQRLGQRRDLVFIDQRGTGRSAPLRCPDDAADAPQRSLAEQADDTARLARLQACRRALQALPHGDLRFYSTAIASADLDAVRAALGVARVNLIAASYGTRAALDYQRQFPTRVRRAVLDGVVPPDMRLADSAAQDNQATLDGVINACAAEPACARRHPALRAQWQALLAGLPRAVSLPHPGSGLPETVTL
;
A
#
# COMPACT_ATOMS: atom_id res chain seq x y z
N MET A 1 -41.06 -29.61 -74.32
CA MET A 1 -41.32 -28.71 -73.18
C MET A 1 -40.33 -29.08 -72.10
N ALA A 2 -39.24 -28.32 -72.00
CA ALA A 2 -38.09 -28.64 -71.15
C ALA A 2 -38.29 -28.08 -69.74
N ALA A 3 -38.31 -28.96 -68.74
CA ALA A 3 -38.38 -28.60 -67.34
C ALA A 3 -36.96 -28.40 -66.80
N ALA A 4 -36.71 -27.21 -66.24
CA ALA A 4 -35.43 -26.84 -65.64
C ALA A 4 -35.24 -27.55 -64.28
N ALA A 5 -34.13 -28.26 -64.13
CA ALA A 5 -33.69 -28.90 -62.90
C ALA A 5 -32.95 -27.90 -62.00
N ALA A 6 -33.29 -27.87 -60.71
CA ALA A 6 -32.66 -27.03 -59.71
C ALA A 6 -31.24 -27.54 -59.36
N PRO A 7 -30.24 -26.66 -59.14
CA PRO A 7 -28.91 -27.07 -58.72
C PRO A 7 -28.88 -27.41 -57.22
N ALA A 8 -28.32 -28.58 -56.90
CA ALA A 8 -28.03 -29.02 -55.55
C ALA A 8 -26.89 -28.19 -54.94
N THR A 9 -27.11 -27.66 -53.74
CA THR A 9 -26.12 -26.95 -52.93
C THR A 9 -25.04 -27.92 -52.41
N PRO A 10 -23.73 -27.66 -52.61
CA PRO A 10 -22.69 -28.45 -51.99
C PRO A 10 -22.61 -28.17 -50.47
N ALA A 11 -22.58 -29.26 -49.69
CA ALA A 11 -22.37 -29.22 -48.24
C ALA A 11 -20.95 -28.72 -47.93
N VAL A 12 -20.86 -27.68 -47.10
CA VAL A 12 -19.60 -27.13 -46.59
C VAL A 12 -19.13 -27.99 -45.41
N PRO A 13 -17.91 -28.54 -45.41
CA PRO A 13 -17.37 -29.26 -44.25
C PRO A 13 -17.16 -28.31 -43.06
N PRO A 14 -17.25 -28.80 -41.81
CA PRO A 14 -17.02 -27.98 -40.63
C PRO A 14 -15.58 -27.47 -40.61
N VAL A 15 -15.42 -26.15 -40.64
CA VAL A 15 -14.15 -25.47 -40.38
C VAL A 15 -13.84 -25.65 -38.90
N ILE A 16 -12.85 -26.49 -38.60
CA ILE A 16 -12.24 -26.55 -37.27
C ILE A 16 -11.52 -25.21 -37.07
N PRO A 17 -11.91 -24.37 -36.08
CA PRO A 17 -11.11 -23.20 -35.75
C PRO A 17 -9.77 -23.70 -35.23
N SER A 18 -8.73 -23.52 -36.04
CA SER A 18 -7.35 -23.68 -35.62
C SER A 18 -7.12 -22.69 -34.49
N LEU A 19 -6.90 -23.21 -33.27
CA LEU A 19 -6.41 -22.44 -32.13
C LEU A 19 -5.04 -21.88 -32.52
N ALA A 20 -5.06 -20.68 -33.11
CA ALA A 20 -3.86 -19.87 -33.23
C ALA A 20 -3.34 -19.65 -31.81
N ALA A 21 -2.20 -20.26 -31.51
CA ALA A 21 -1.43 -19.97 -30.32
C ALA A 21 -1.25 -18.46 -30.26
N SER A 22 -2.01 -17.82 -29.36
CA SER A 22 -1.77 -16.45 -28.99
C SER A 22 -0.39 -16.43 -28.36
N THR A 23 0.60 -16.00 -29.12
CA THR A 23 1.89 -15.62 -28.56
C THR A 23 1.58 -14.58 -27.49
N PRO A 24 1.87 -14.85 -26.20
CA PRO A 24 1.73 -13.82 -25.20
C PRO A 24 2.57 -12.63 -25.67
N ALA A 25 1.92 -11.46 -25.75
CA ALA A 25 2.66 -10.21 -25.86
C ALA A 25 3.76 -10.26 -24.78
N PRO A 26 5.00 -9.89 -25.08
CA PRO A 26 6.02 -9.84 -24.05
C PRO A 26 5.49 -8.92 -22.97
N ALA A 27 5.22 -9.50 -21.79
CA ALA A 27 5.11 -8.74 -20.57
C ALA A 27 6.34 -7.83 -20.58
N THR A 28 6.09 -6.52 -20.64
CA THR A 28 7.12 -5.49 -20.45
C THR A 28 8.00 -5.96 -19.30
N GLY A 29 9.29 -6.16 -19.60
CA GLY A 29 10.24 -6.92 -18.82
C GLY A 29 10.49 -6.36 -17.41
N PRO A 30 11.61 -6.74 -16.75
CA PRO A 30 11.88 -6.30 -15.40
C PRO A 30 11.74 -4.77 -15.34
N ALA A 31 10.93 -4.31 -14.39
CA ALA A 31 10.74 -2.90 -14.10
C ALA A 31 12.12 -2.22 -14.06
N ALA A 32 12.48 -1.49 -15.12
CA ALA A 32 13.80 -0.90 -15.24
C ALA A 32 14.11 -0.11 -13.96
N ASP A 33 15.26 -0.39 -13.36
CA ASP A 33 15.77 0.34 -12.20
C ASP A 33 15.72 1.85 -12.51
N TRP A 34 15.19 2.64 -11.58
CA TRP A 34 15.13 4.08 -11.81
C TRP A 34 16.53 4.66 -11.93
N PRO A 35 16.75 5.62 -12.84
CA PRO A 35 18.06 6.21 -13.05
C PRO A 35 18.57 6.87 -11.77
N ALA A 36 19.90 6.93 -11.59
CA ALA A 36 20.50 7.63 -10.44
C ALA A 36 20.21 9.15 -10.46
N GLN A 37 19.89 9.70 -11.63
CA GLN A 37 19.53 11.10 -11.83
C GLN A 37 18.05 11.22 -12.22
N LEU A 38 17.40 12.31 -11.82
CA LEU A 38 15.98 12.57 -12.09
C LEU A 38 15.68 12.62 -13.60
N GLY A 39 15.08 11.55 -14.12
CA GLY A 39 14.64 11.40 -15.51
C GLY A 39 13.13 11.25 -15.63
N PRO A 40 12.56 11.41 -16.84
CA PRO A 40 11.13 11.27 -17.06
C PRO A 40 10.65 9.84 -16.76
N CYS A 41 9.49 9.72 -16.13
CA CYS A 41 8.82 8.45 -15.85
C CYS A 41 7.30 8.62 -15.83
N ARG A 42 6.57 7.49 -15.77
CA ARG A 42 5.13 7.45 -15.57
C ARG A 42 4.81 6.57 -14.37
N LEU A 43 3.80 6.98 -13.60
CA LEU A 43 3.18 6.23 -12.53
C LEU A 43 1.68 6.15 -12.80
N ASP A 44 1.03 5.12 -12.26
CA ASP A 44 -0.39 4.89 -12.48
C ASP A 44 -1.25 6.01 -11.88
N GLY A 45 -2.38 6.30 -12.53
CA GLY A 45 -3.30 7.36 -12.12
C GLY A 45 -2.82 8.78 -12.40
N LEU A 46 -1.73 8.97 -13.16
CA LEU A 46 -1.19 10.28 -13.54
C LEU A 46 -1.08 10.46 -15.05
N ALA A 47 -1.72 11.51 -15.56
CA ALA A 47 -1.59 11.91 -16.97
C ALA A 47 -0.27 12.67 -17.25
N THR A 48 0.26 13.35 -16.24
CA THR A 48 1.51 14.13 -16.34
C THR A 48 2.72 13.25 -16.08
N ALA A 49 3.76 13.39 -16.91
CA ALA A 49 5.04 12.73 -16.66
C ALA A 49 5.66 13.25 -15.35
N LEU A 50 6.17 12.33 -14.54
CA LEU A 50 6.93 12.65 -13.33
C LEU A 50 8.42 12.63 -13.66
N ARG A 51 9.22 13.03 -12.68
CA ARG A 51 10.66 12.79 -12.67
C ARG A 51 10.98 11.76 -11.60
N CYS A 52 11.49 10.60 -11.99
CA CYS A 52 11.85 9.52 -11.08
C CYS A 52 13.36 9.38 -11.00
N ALA A 53 13.84 8.96 -9.83
CA ALA A 53 15.23 8.59 -9.62
C ALA A 53 15.39 7.59 -8.48
N SER A 54 16.52 6.89 -8.48
CA SER A 54 16.97 6.08 -7.35
C SER A 54 18.17 6.71 -6.66
N LEU A 55 18.25 6.57 -5.33
CA LEU A 55 19.38 6.98 -4.51
C LEU A 55 19.97 5.75 -3.81
N ARG A 56 21.26 5.50 -4.01
CA ARG A 56 21.96 4.41 -3.29
C ARG A 56 22.17 4.80 -1.83
N ARG A 57 21.79 3.91 -0.92
CA ARG A 57 21.99 4.05 0.52
C ARG A 57 22.51 2.74 1.10
N PRO A 58 23.37 2.79 2.14
CA PRO A 58 23.71 1.57 2.85
C PRO A 58 22.47 1.02 3.58
N LEU A 59 22.30 -0.30 3.54
CA LEU A 59 21.30 -0.99 4.36
C LEU A 59 21.58 -0.70 5.83
N ASP A 60 22.82 -0.93 6.26
CA ASP A 60 23.34 -0.65 7.59
C ASP A 60 24.13 0.67 7.59
N PRO A 61 23.63 1.76 8.21
CA PRO A 61 24.33 3.04 8.26
C PRO A 61 25.73 2.99 8.89
N ALA A 62 26.01 2.02 9.75
CA ALA A 62 27.34 1.84 10.36
C ALA A 62 28.35 1.17 9.42
N ARG A 63 27.89 0.63 8.28
CA ARG A 63 28.73 -0.01 7.25
C ARG A 63 28.45 0.65 5.89
N PRO A 64 29.00 1.85 5.63
CA PRO A 64 28.72 2.62 4.41
C PRO A 64 29.12 1.88 3.13
N ASP A 65 30.14 1.02 3.17
CA ASP A 65 30.59 0.19 2.04
C ASP A 65 29.95 -1.20 2.02
N GLY A 66 28.99 -1.45 2.90
CA GLY A 66 28.26 -2.72 3.00
C GLY A 66 27.17 -2.87 1.92
N VAL A 67 26.19 -3.74 2.21
CA VAL A 67 25.02 -3.95 1.33
C VAL A 67 24.35 -2.62 1.03
N GLN A 68 24.15 -2.33 -0.26
CA GLN A 68 23.49 -1.11 -0.73
C GLN A 68 22.06 -1.42 -1.16
N ILE A 69 21.16 -0.50 -0.83
CA ILE A 69 19.78 -0.49 -1.31
C ILE A 69 19.55 0.72 -2.21
N ALA A 70 18.67 0.57 -3.20
CA ALA A 70 18.22 1.67 -4.04
C ALA A 70 16.91 2.23 -3.48
N LEU A 71 16.93 3.48 -3.03
CA LEU A 71 15.72 4.20 -2.64
C LEU A 71 15.10 4.89 -3.84
N HIS A 72 13.87 4.52 -4.15
CA HIS A 72 13.11 5.04 -5.27
C HIS A 72 12.25 6.21 -4.83
N TYR A 73 12.36 7.33 -5.54
CA TYR A 73 11.50 8.49 -5.33
C TYR A 73 11.07 9.14 -6.65
N ALA A 74 9.86 9.68 -6.65
CA ALA A 74 9.25 10.35 -7.78
C ALA A 74 8.89 11.78 -7.39
N VAL A 75 9.07 12.69 -8.34
CA VAL A 75 8.75 14.11 -8.23
C VAL A 75 7.74 14.44 -9.32
N LEU A 76 6.53 14.79 -8.93
CA LEU A 76 5.58 15.45 -9.82
C LEU A 76 5.90 16.95 -9.80
N PRO A 77 6.42 17.52 -10.90
CA PRO A 77 6.80 18.93 -10.92
C PRO A 77 5.61 19.86 -10.72
N ALA A 78 5.84 20.99 -10.07
CA ALA A 78 4.83 22.05 -10.00
C ALA A 78 4.40 22.51 -11.40
N LEU A 79 3.13 22.89 -11.56
CA LEU A 79 2.63 23.45 -12.83
C LEU A 79 3.23 24.84 -13.12
N SER A 80 3.48 25.65 -12.10
CA SER A 80 4.09 26.97 -12.24
C SER A 80 5.57 26.86 -12.58
N ARG A 81 6.02 27.64 -13.58
CA ARG A 81 7.46 27.87 -13.85
C ARG A 81 8.16 28.62 -12.72
N HIS A 82 7.42 29.46 -12.00
CA HIS A 82 7.86 30.13 -10.77
C HIS A 82 7.27 29.37 -9.58
N LYS A 83 7.82 28.20 -9.30
CA LYS A 83 7.44 27.38 -8.14
C LYS A 83 8.15 27.88 -6.88
N ALA A 84 7.63 27.49 -5.73
CA ALA A 84 8.33 27.69 -4.47
C ALA A 84 9.38 26.58 -4.23
N ASP A 85 10.44 26.93 -3.52
CA ASP A 85 11.62 26.06 -3.35
C ASP A 85 11.39 24.86 -2.41
N ASP A 86 10.38 24.93 -1.55
CA ASP A 86 10.06 23.87 -0.58
C ASP A 86 9.00 22.89 -1.14
N PRO A 87 9.34 21.64 -1.47
CA PRO A 87 8.39 20.67 -2.01
C PRO A 87 7.44 20.14 -0.91
N VAL A 88 6.46 19.35 -1.32
CA VAL A 88 5.58 18.59 -0.42
C VAL A 88 5.96 17.11 -0.50
N VAL A 89 6.46 16.55 0.58
CA VAL A 89 6.77 15.12 0.70
C VAL A 89 5.59 14.41 1.34
N PHE A 90 5.09 13.37 0.65
CA PHE A 90 4.03 12.51 1.17
C PHE A 90 4.62 11.32 1.91
N LEU A 91 4.15 11.10 3.13
CA LEU A 91 4.49 9.97 3.97
C LEU A 91 3.26 9.07 4.11
N ALA A 92 3.27 7.98 3.34
CA ALA A 92 2.23 6.97 3.36
C ALA A 92 2.21 6.22 4.72
N GLY A 93 1.03 5.65 5.02
CA GLY A 93 0.77 4.90 6.24
C GLY A 93 1.10 3.42 6.11
N GLY A 94 0.30 2.59 6.78
CA GLY A 94 0.52 1.15 6.92
C GLY A 94 1.04 0.81 8.32
N PRO A 95 2.36 0.59 8.54
CA PRO A 95 3.51 0.70 7.62
C PRO A 95 3.44 -0.24 6.42
N GLY A 96 4.28 0.00 5.41
CA GLY A 96 4.42 -0.88 4.24
C GLY A 96 3.84 -0.32 2.93
N GLN A 97 3.01 0.73 3.01
CA GLN A 97 2.46 1.37 1.81
C GLN A 97 3.54 2.10 1.02
N SER A 98 3.52 1.94 -0.31
CA SER A 98 4.37 2.70 -1.23
C SER A 98 3.78 4.08 -1.48
N ALA A 99 4.59 5.13 -1.30
CA ALA A 99 4.15 6.47 -1.64
C ALA A 99 4.06 6.66 -3.17
N THR A 100 4.88 5.95 -3.94
CA THR A 100 4.86 6.06 -5.41
C THR A 100 3.64 5.35 -6.02
N GLU A 101 3.20 4.23 -5.46
CA GLU A 101 1.93 3.58 -5.84
C GLU A 101 0.70 4.46 -5.49
N LEU A 102 0.81 5.32 -4.47
CA LEU A 102 -0.24 6.28 -4.09
C LEU A 102 -0.14 7.64 -4.82
N ALA A 103 0.80 7.81 -5.75
CA ALA A 103 1.08 9.12 -6.34
C ALA A 103 -0.13 9.72 -7.08
N GLY A 104 -0.87 8.93 -7.86
CA GLY A 104 -2.08 9.34 -8.57
C GLY A 104 -3.18 9.90 -7.65
N PRO A 105 -3.74 9.10 -6.72
CA PRO A 105 -4.80 9.58 -5.83
C PRO A 105 -4.34 10.76 -4.96
N LEU A 106 -3.08 10.77 -4.48
CA LEU A 106 -2.55 11.90 -3.71
C LEU A 106 -2.41 13.17 -4.56
N ALA A 107 -1.89 13.07 -5.77
CA ALA A 107 -1.79 14.24 -6.65
C ALA A 107 -3.17 14.82 -6.99
N ALA A 108 -4.19 13.98 -7.19
CA ALA A 108 -5.56 14.42 -7.41
C ALA A 108 -6.14 15.15 -6.17
N ALA A 109 -5.99 14.55 -4.98
CA ALA A 109 -6.46 15.14 -3.73
C ALA A 109 -5.75 16.47 -3.39
N TYR A 110 -4.47 16.59 -3.73
CA TYR A 110 -3.61 17.73 -3.38
C TYR A 110 -3.23 18.60 -4.59
N GLN A 111 -4.02 18.57 -5.66
CA GLN A 111 -3.75 19.30 -6.92
C GLN A 111 -3.46 20.80 -6.72
N ARG A 112 -4.10 21.45 -5.71
CA ARG A 112 -3.85 22.87 -5.39
C ARG A 112 -2.41 23.12 -4.91
N LEU A 113 -1.80 22.17 -4.20
CA LEU A 113 -0.39 22.25 -3.80
C LEU A 113 0.52 22.10 -5.03
N GLY A 114 0.18 21.17 -5.93
CA GLY A 114 0.87 20.94 -7.20
C GLY A 114 0.90 22.14 -8.15
N GLN A 115 0.10 23.19 -7.91
CA GLN A 115 0.18 24.43 -8.70
C GLN A 115 1.51 25.17 -8.49
N ARG A 116 2.05 25.18 -7.26
CA ARG A 116 3.24 25.97 -6.90
C ARG A 116 4.35 25.18 -6.21
N ARG A 117 4.15 23.89 -5.94
CA ARG A 117 5.13 23.05 -5.26
C ARG A 117 5.26 21.73 -5.99
N ASP A 118 6.47 21.21 -6.04
CA ASP A 118 6.66 19.83 -6.44
C ASP A 118 6.04 18.90 -5.39
N LEU A 119 5.40 17.84 -5.84
CA LEU A 119 4.92 16.76 -4.99
C LEU A 119 5.92 15.61 -5.07
N VAL A 120 6.41 15.16 -3.91
CA VAL A 120 7.48 14.17 -3.80
C VAL A 120 6.95 12.94 -3.10
N PHE A 121 7.16 11.80 -3.76
CA PHE A 121 6.73 10.48 -3.31
C PHE A 121 7.98 9.63 -3.13
N ILE A 122 8.21 9.15 -1.90
CA ILE A 122 9.40 8.37 -1.56
C ILE A 122 8.93 6.99 -1.10
N ASP A 123 9.37 5.95 -1.78
CA ASP A 123 9.24 4.61 -1.26
C ASP A 123 10.24 4.44 -0.13
N GLN A 124 9.75 4.31 1.10
CA GLN A 124 10.60 4.01 2.25
C GLN A 124 11.30 2.66 2.03
N ARG A 125 12.48 2.47 2.62
CA ARG A 125 13.16 1.17 2.63
C ARG A 125 12.18 0.07 3.05
N GLY A 126 12.10 -1.00 2.26
CA GLY A 126 11.18 -2.13 2.47
C GLY A 126 9.85 -2.01 1.73
N THR A 127 9.53 -0.86 1.12
CA THR A 127 8.23 -0.59 0.47
C THR A 127 8.39 -0.31 -1.02
N GLY A 128 7.30 -0.51 -1.78
CA GLY A 128 7.25 -0.20 -3.22
C GLY A 128 8.40 -0.82 -3.99
N ARG A 129 9.28 0.02 -4.55
CA ARG A 129 10.50 -0.37 -5.27
C ARG A 129 11.78 -0.31 -4.43
N SER A 130 11.73 0.25 -3.22
CA SER A 130 12.90 0.50 -2.37
C SER A 130 13.28 -0.73 -1.53
N ALA A 131 14.10 -1.63 -2.08
CA ALA A 131 14.51 -2.88 -1.40
C ALA A 131 13.30 -3.61 -0.76
N PRO A 132 12.29 -3.97 -1.58
CA PRO A 132 10.98 -4.37 -1.09
C PRO A 132 11.06 -5.63 -0.22
N LEU A 133 10.26 -5.63 0.85
CA LEU A 133 10.03 -6.78 1.72
C LEU A 133 8.63 -7.32 1.41
N ARG A 134 8.56 -8.29 0.50
CA ARG A 134 7.30 -8.94 0.09
C ARG A 134 7.33 -10.38 0.58
N CYS A 135 6.38 -10.78 1.41
CA CYS A 135 6.25 -12.20 1.74
C CYS A 135 5.79 -12.95 0.47
N PRO A 136 6.27 -14.19 0.24
CA PRO A 136 5.78 -15.03 -0.87
C PRO A 136 4.25 -15.17 -0.89
N ASP A 137 3.66 -15.16 0.30
CA ASP A 137 2.24 -15.34 0.59
C ASP A 137 1.36 -14.08 0.44
N ASP A 138 1.95 -12.92 0.10
CA ASP A 138 1.26 -11.62 0.03
C ASP A 138 0.61 -11.34 -1.33
N ALA A 139 1.11 -11.94 -2.42
CA ALA A 139 0.87 -11.41 -3.77
C ALA A 139 -0.20 -12.14 -4.61
N ALA A 140 -0.85 -13.20 -4.10
CA ALA A 140 -1.89 -13.92 -4.85
C ALA A 140 -2.98 -14.57 -3.98
N ASP A 141 -2.63 -15.13 -2.82
CA ASP A 141 -3.53 -16.06 -2.12
C ASP A 141 -4.22 -15.46 -0.88
N ALA A 142 -3.81 -14.28 -0.41
CA ALA A 142 -4.42 -13.66 0.77
C ALA A 142 -5.94 -13.45 0.67
N PRO A 143 -6.50 -13.04 -0.49
CA PRO A 143 -7.95 -12.94 -0.68
C PRO A 143 -8.64 -14.29 -0.96
N GLN A 144 -7.91 -15.41 -1.00
CA GLN A 144 -8.45 -16.75 -1.27
C GLN A 144 -8.40 -17.67 -0.03
N ARG A 145 -7.78 -17.23 1.07
CA ARG A 145 -7.69 -18.02 2.30
C ARG A 145 -9.04 -18.10 2.99
N SER A 146 -9.46 -19.31 3.36
CA SER A 146 -10.69 -19.48 4.13
C SER A 146 -10.69 -18.68 5.44
N LEU A 147 -11.86 -18.30 5.93
CA LEU A 147 -12.02 -17.63 7.22
C LEU A 147 -11.45 -18.47 8.37
N ALA A 148 -11.54 -19.80 8.29
CA ALA A 148 -10.97 -20.71 9.27
C ALA A 148 -9.44 -20.65 9.31
N GLU A 149 -8.77 -20.65 8.15
CA GLU A 149 -7.31 -20.49 8.08
C GLU A 149 -6.86 -19.11 8.57
N GLN A 150 -7.67 -18.07 8.30
CA GLN A 150 -7.39 -16.73 8.81
C GLN A 150 -7.50 -16.66 10.32
N ALA A 151 -8.40 -17.42 10.95
CA ALA A 151 -8.60 -17.50 12.40
C ALA A 151 -7.57 -18.40 13.12
N ASP A 152 -6.88 -19.29 12.41
CA ASP A 152 -5.88 -20.19 13.00
C ASP A 152 -4.55 -19.47 13.29
N ASP A 153 -4.28 -19.23 14.58
CA ASP A 153 -3.05 -18.62 15.07
C ASP A 153 -1.79 -19.43 14.79
N THR A 154 -1.87 -20.76 14.78
CA THR A 154 -0.73 -21.64 14.49
C THR A 154 -0.35 -21.52 13.02
N ALA A 155 -1.34 -21.58 12.13
CA ALA A 155 -1.13 -21.36 10.71
C ALA A 155 -0.60 -19.95 10.42
N ARG A 156 -1.15 -18.93 11.10
CA ARG A 156 -0.66 -17.55 11.00
C ARG A 156 0.80 -17.41 11.44
N LEU A 157 1.17 -18.00 12.58
CA LEU A 157 2.55 -17.98 13.07
C LEU A 157 3.51 -18.70 12.11
N ALA A 158 3.12 -19.87 11.58
CA ALA A 158 3.92 -20.61 10.62
C ALA A 158 4.18 -19.79 9.34
N ARG A 159 3.17 -19.07 8.83
CA ARG A 159 3.31 -18.15 7.69
C ARG A 159 4.24 -16.98 7.99
N LEU A 160 4.10 -16.35 9.17
CA LEU A 160 5.01 -15.27 9.58
C LEU A 160 6.47 -15.75 9.66
N GLN A 161 6.70 -16.96 10.18
CA GLN A 161 8.03 -17.55 10.23
C GLN A 161 8.58 -17.88 8.84
N ALA A 162 7.74 -18.40 7.94
CA ALA A 162 8.11 -18.67 6.56
C ALA A 162 8.47 -17.38 5.82
N CYS A 163 7.65 -16.34 5.96
CA CYS A 163 7.95 -15.02 5.43
C CYS A 163 9.27 -14.49 5.98
N ARG A 164 9.49 -14.53 7.30
CA ARG A 164 10.74 -14.06 7.91
C ARG A 164 11.95 -14.76 7.29
N ARG A 165 11.92 -16.09 7.14
CA ARG A 165 13.01 -16.85 6.51
C ARG A 165 13.23 -16.45 5.06
N ALA A 166 12.15 -16.28 4.29
CA ALA A 166 12.23 -15.87 2.89
C ALA A 166 12.83 -14.46 2.76
N LEU A 167 12.40 -13.52 3.58
CA LEU A 167 12.93 -12.16 3.58
C LEU A 167 14.40 -12.13 4.01
N GLN A 168 14.79 -12.93 5.01
CA GLN A 168 16.19 -13.02 5.47
C GLN A 168 17.14 -13.62 4.43
N ALA A 169 16.62 -14.35 3.44
CA ALA A 169 17.40 -14.88 2.33
C ALA A 169 17.67 -13.84 1.22
N LEU A 170 17.01 -12.67 1.24
CA LEU A 170 17.25 -11.61 0.27
C LEU A 170 18.65 -10.99 0.46
N PRO A 171 19.29 -10.45 -0.60
CA PRO A 171 20.55 -9.71 -0.47
C PRO A 171 20.48 -8.55 0.53
N HIS A 172 19.29 -7.94 0.65
CA HIS A 172 18.96 -6.89 1.62
C HIS A 172 18.18 -7.40 2.84
N GLY A 173 18.23 -8.70 3.12
CA GLY A 173 17.37 -9.40 4.09
C GLY A 173 17.64 -9.17 5.58
N ASP A 174 18.58 -8.29 5.94
CA ASP A 174 18.82 -7.97 7.35
C ASP A 174 17.72 -7.03 7.88
N LEU A 175 16.65 -7.66 8.38
CA LEU A 175 15.41 -7.00 8.78
C LEU A 175 15.58 -5.95 9.89
N ARG A 176 16.70 -5.97 10.62
CA ARG A 176 17.00 -5.01 11.70
C ARG A 176 17.14 -3.57 11.18
N PHE A 177 17.43 -3.40 9.90
CA PHE A 177 17.68 -2.09 9.29
C PHE A 177 16.46 -1.45 8.63
N TYR A 178 15.27 -2.01 8.82
CA TYR A 178 13.99 -1.47 8.33
C TYR A 178 13.25 -0.71 9.43
N SER A 179 13.95 0.19 10.12
CA SER A 179 13.38 1.00 11.19
C SER A 179 12.99 2.40 10.71
N THR A 180 12.02 3.02 11.39
CA THR A 180 11.60 4.41 11.11
C THR A 180 12.77 5.38 11.19
N ALA A 181 13.66 5.20 12.17
CA ALA A 181 14.81 6.09 12.35
C ALA A 181 15.71 6.14 11.12
N ILE A 182 15.98 5.00 10.50
CA ILE A 182 16.83 4.95 9.31
C ILE A 182 16.06 5.43 8.06
N ALA A 183 14.76 5.10 7.96
CA ALA A 183 13.90 5.62 6.90
C ALA A 183 13.79 7.16 6.92
N SER A 184 13.83 7.81 8.08
CA SER A 184 13.89 9.27 8.20
C SER A 184 15.22 9.84 7.70
N ALA A 185 16.34 9.18 7.96
CA ALA A 185 17.64 9.60 7.42
C ALA A 185 17.70 9.46 5.89
N ASP A 186 17.05 8.43 5.36
CA ASP A 186 16.86 8.21 3.93
C ASP A 186 16.04 9.32 3.26
N LEU A 187 14.96 9.77 3.91
CA LEU A 187 14.19 10.93 3.48
C LEU A 187 15.10 12.17 3.40
N ASP A 188 15.94 12.42 4.41
CA ASP A 188 16.86 13.58 4.36
C ASP A 188 17.86 13.47 3.20
N ALA A 189 18.32 12.26 2.89
CA ALA A 189 19.21 12.02 1.76
C ALA A 189 18.52 12.33 0.42
N VAL A 190 17.24 11.98 0.27
CA VAL A 190 16.44 12.38 -0.90
C VAL A 190 16.26 13.91 -0.93
N ARG A 191 15.94 14.56 0.20
CA ARG A 191 15.86 16.03 0.28
C ARG A 191 17.17 16.67 -0.19
N ALA A 192 18.31 16.18 0.28
CA ALA A 192 19.62 16.68 -0.10
C ALA A 192 19.90 16.46 -1.61
N ALA A 193 19.56 15.30 -2.16
CA ALA A 193 19.69 15.00 -3.58
C ALA A 193 18.81 15.91 -4.47
N LEU A 194 17.65 16.34 -3.97
CA LEU A 194 16.79 17.32 -4.62
C LEU A 194 17.34 18.77 -4.55
N GLY A 195 18.37 19.02 -3.74
CA GLY A 195 18.97 20.34 -3.58
C GLY A 195 18.11 21.34 -2.81
N VAL A 196 17.11 20.88 -2.04
CA VAL A 196 16.16 21.77 -1.35
C VAL A 196 16.51 21.91 0.13
N ALA A 197 16.41 23.13 0.67
CA ALA A 197 16.80 23.41 2.05
C ALA A 197 15.83 22.83 3.09
N ARG A 198 14.53 22.87 2.80
CA ARG A 198 13.43 22.42 3.67
C ARG A 198 12.31 21.78 2.87
N VAL A 199 11.53 20.92 3.52
CA VAL A 199 10.34 20.27 2.96
C VAL A 199 9.08 20.62 3.75
N ASN A 200 7.92 20.50 3.11
CA ASN A 200 6.64 20.36 3.80
C ASN A 200 6.27 18.88 3.85
N LEU A 201 5.72 18.42 4.97
CA LEU A 201 5.30 17.03 5.14
C LEU A 201 3.77 16.93 5.13
N ILE A 202 3.23 15.96 4.41
CA ILE A 202 1.86 15.49 4.58
C ILE A 202 1.94 14.01 4.91
N ALA A 203 1.46 13.63 6.09
CA ALA A 203 1.65 12.32 6.64
C ALA A 203 0.35 11.76 7.17
N ALA A 204 0.09 10.49 6.89
CA ALA A 204 -1.12 9.79 7.33
C ALA A 204 -0.78 8.49 8.08
N SER A 205 -1.51 8.18 9.15
CA SER A 205 -1.37 6.93 9.90
C SER A 205 0.10 6.71 10.34
N TYR A 206 0.71 5.54 10.12
CA TYR A 206 2.13 5.30 10.41
C TYR A 206 3.08 6.37 9.83
N GLY A 207 2.73 6.99 8.69
CA GLY A 207 3.50 8.08 8.11
C GLY A 207 3.67 9.26 9.08
N THR A 208 2.73 9.48 9.99
CA THR A 208 2.85 10.51 11.04
C THR A 208 3.95 10.20 12.04
N ARG A 209 4.18 8.93 12.38
CA ARG A 209 5.34 8.50 13.18
C ARG A 209 6.64 8.80 12.46
N ALA A 210 6.71 8.50 11.16
CA ALA A 210 7.87 8.82 10.33
C ALA A 210 8.10 10.34 10.24
N ALA A 211 7.04 11.14 10.11
CA ALA A 211 7.14 12.60 10.10
C ALA A 211 7.66 13.17 11.42
N LEU A 212 7.15 12.68 12.54
CA LEU A 212 7.59 13.08 13.89
C LEU A 212 9.06 12.70 14.13
N ASP A 213 9.48 11.51 13.71
CA ASP A 213 10.87 11.09 13.83
C ASP A 213 11.80 11.89 12.90
N TYR A 214 11.37 12.20 11.67
CA TYR A 214 12.11 13.09 10.77
C TYR A 214 12.26 14.51 11.36
N GLN A 215 11.21 15.07 11.95
CA GLN A 215 11.27 16.36 12.64
C GLN A 215 12.23 16.34 13.83
N ARG A 216 12.26 15.24 14.60
CA ARG A 216 13.18 15.06 15.72
C ARG A 216 14.64 15.01 15.26
N GLN A 217 14.92 14.28 14.18
CA GLN A 217 16.28 14.12 13.67
C GLN A 217 16.78 15.34 12.88
N PHE A 218 15.88 16.02 12.16
CA PHE A 218 16.21 17.10 11.23
C PHE A 218 15.31 18.34 11.45
N PRO A 219 15.30 18.94 12.66
CA PRO A 219 14.31 19.96 13.04
C PRO A 219 14.36 21.22 12.17
N THR A 220 15.52 21.55 11.61
CA THR A 220 15.71 22.72 10.73
C THR A 220 15.35 22.44 9.27
N ARG A 221 15.02 21.19 8.91
CA ARG A 221 14.72 20.75 7.53
C ARG A 221 13.22 20.65 7.25
N VAL A 222 12.36 20.82 8.26
CA VAL A 222 10.90 20.84 8.09
C VAL A 222 10.39 22.28 8.16
N ARG A 223 9.65 22.71 7.13
CA ARG A 223 9.02 24.04 7.11
C ARG A 223 7.59 24.00 7.67
N ARG A 224 6.80 23.00 7.26
CA ARG A 224 5.43 22.75 7.73
C ARG A 224 5.15 21.26 7.73
N ALA A 225 4.25 20.81 8.59
CA ALA A 225 3.75 19.44 8.60
C ALA A 225 2.24 19.41 8.83
N VAL A 226 1.57 18.47 8.16
CA VAL A 226 0.20 18.06 8.43
C VAL A 226 0.25 16.57 8.79
N LEU A 227 -0.28 16.22 9.96
CA LEU A 227 -0.31 14.87 10.48
C LEU A 227 -1.78 14.45 10.64
N ASP A 228 -2.21 13.44 9.90
CA ASP A 228 -3.58 12.92 9.91
C ASP A 228 -3.61 11.48 10.43
N GLY A 229 -4.47 11.18 11.42
CA GLY A 229 -4.45 9.91 12.14
C GLY A 229 -3.11 9.66 12.84
N VAL A 230 -2.81 10.48 13.86
CA VAL A 230 -1.48 10.53 14.50
C VAL A 230 -1.14 9.24 15.24
N VAL A 231 0.02 8.68 14.92
CA VAL A 231 0.64 7.53 15.59
C VAL A 231 1.88 8.04 16.34
N PRO A 232 1.75 8.45 17.62
CA PRO A 232 2.85 9.05 18.38
C PRO A 232 3.91 8.00 18.74
N PRO A 233 5.16 8.38 19.06
CA PRO A 233 6.27 7.43 19.25
C PRO A 233 6.08 6.43 20.40
N ASP A 234 5.31 6.78 21.42
CA ASP A 234 4.99 5.98 22.61
C ASP A 234 3.85 4.97 22.37
N MET A 235 3.10 5.10 21.28
CA MET A 235 2.04 4.17 20.92
C MET A 235 2.61 2.81 20.50
N ARG A 236 2.09 1.71 21.06
CA ARG A 236 2.38 0.36 20.55
C ARG A 236 1.36 0.02 19.48
N LEU A 237 1.67 0.33 18.23
CA LEU A 237 0.71 0.31 17.11
C LEU A 237 -0.04 -1.02 16.95
N ALA A 238 0.65 -2.16 17.15
CA ALA A 238 0.02 -3.47 17.08
C ALA A 238 -0.98 -3.72 18.24
N ASP A 239 -0.71 -3.14 19.41
CA ASP A 239 -1.51 -3.36 20.61
C ASP A 239 -2.69 -2.38 20.68
N SER A 240 -2.54 -1.16 20.14
CA SER A 240 -3.60 -0.13 20.17
C SER A 240 -4.81 -0.52 19.33
N ALA A 241 -4.61 -1.25 18.23
CA ALA A 241 -5.67 -1.62 17.30
C ALA A 241 -6.88 -2.29 17.97
N ALA A 242 -6.66 -3.23 18.89
CA ALA A 242 -7.75 -3.93 19.57
C ALA A 242 -8.59 -2.98 20.45
N GLN A 243 -7.92 -2.07 21.16
CA GLN A 243 -8.57 -1.09 22.04
C GLN A 243 -9.36 -0.06 21.23
N ASP A 244 -8.73 0.48 20.18
CA ASP A 244 -9.34 1.49 19.32
C ASP A 244 -10.55 0.92 18.55
N ASN A 245 -10.46 -0.35 18.11
CA ASN A 245 -11.57 -1.05 17.46
C ASN A 245 -12.74 -1.27 18.42
N GLN A 246 -12.47 -1.67 19.67
CA GLN A 246 -13.51 -1.83 20.67
C GLN A 246 -14.20 -0.50 21.00
N ALA A 247 -13.43 0.58 21.19
CA ALA A 247 -13.98 1.91 21.42
C ALA A 247 -14.84 2.41 20.25
N THR A 248 -14.41 2.14 19.01
CA THR A 248 -15.17 2.48 17.80
C THR A 248 -16.48 1.70 17.75
N LEU A 249 -16.45 0.38 18.01
CA LEU A 249 -17.65 -0.45 18.06
C LEU A 249 -18.63 0.04 19.12
N ASP A 250 -18.14 0.35 20.32
CA ASP A 250 -18.98 0.91 21.38
C ASP A 250 -19.60 2.25 20.98
N GLY A 251 -18.84 3.10 20.29
CA GLY A 251 -19.33 4.35 19.71
C GLY A 251 -20.46 4.12 18.70
N VAL A 252 -20.32 3.15 17.80
CA VAL A 252 -21.36 2.78 16.81
C VAL A 252 -22.62 2.26 17.51
N ILE A 253 -22.47 1.40 18.53
CA ILE A 253 -23.60 0.89 19.31
C ILE A 253 -24.33 2.04 20.02
N ASN A 254 -23.59 2.97 20.61
CA ASN A 254 -24.17 4.13 21.28
C ASN A 254 -24.88 5.07 20.30
N ALA A 255 -24.26 5.34 19.14
CA ALA A 255 -24.88 6.16 18.09
C ALA A 255 -26.18 5.53 17.58
N CYS A 256 -26.21 4.20 17.40
CA CYS A 256 -27.44 3.49 17.01
C CYS A 256 -28.53 3.60 18.07
N ALA A 257 -28.19 3.49 19.36
CA ALA A 257 -29.16 3.63 20.44
C ALA A 257 -29.73 5.06 20.53
N ALA A 258 -28.92 6.08 20.20
CA ALA A 258 -29.34 7.48 20.18
C ALA A 258 -30.18 7.86 18.95
N GLU A 259 -30.01 7.16 17.83
CA GLU A 259 -30.73 7.41 16.57
C GLU A 259 -32.08 6.67 16.55
N PRO A 260 -33.24 7.37 16.59
CA PRO A 260 -34.55 6.72 16.75
C PRO A 260 -34.86 5.64 15.71
N ALA A 261 -34.43 5.82 14.46
CA ALA A 261 -34.62 4.80 13.43
C ALA A 261 -33.77 3.54 13.67
N CYS A 262 -32.53 3.71 14.14
CA CYS A 262 -31.63 2.61 14.42
C CYS A 262 -32.04 1.87 15.71
N ALA A 263 -32.37 2.61 16.78
CA ALA A 263 -32.84 2.05 18.03
C ALA A 263 -34.12 1.21 17.85
N ARG A 264 -35.07 1.65 17.01
CA ARG A 264 -36.25 0.85 16.68
C ARG A 264 -35.90 -0.43 15.92
N ARG A 265 -34.90 -0.41 15.04
CA ARG A 265 -34.48 -1.58 14.26
C ARG A 265 -33.62 -2.56 15.06
N HIS A 266 -32.81 -2.05 15.99
CA HIS A 266 -31.85 -2.81 16.79
C HIS A 266 -31.98 -2.50 18.30
N PRO A 267 -33.15 -2.78 18.92
CA PRO A 267 -33.47 -2.32 20.28
C PRO A 267 -32.58 -2.94 21.38
N ALA A 268 -31.94 -4.07 21.10
CA ALA A 268 -31.10 -4.80 22.04
C ALA A 268 -29.66 -4.99 21.55
N LEU A 269 -29.17 -4.13 20.63
CA LEU A 269 -27.89 -4.32 19.95
C LEU A 269 -26.71 -4.60 20.89
N ARG A 270 -26.58 -3.80 21.96
CA ARG A 270 -25.52 -3.98 22.96
C ARG A 270 -25.62 -5.32 23.68
N ALA A 271 -26.82 -5.69 24.12
CA ALA A 271 -27.05 -6.95 24.83
C ALA A 271 -26.84 -8.17 23.91
N GLN A 272 -27.25 -8.07 22.63
CA GLN A 272 -27.02 -9.11 21.62
C GLN A 272 -25.52 -9.30 21.34
N TRP A 273 -24.77 -8.20 21.23
CA TRP A 273 -23.31 -8.26 21.08
C TRP A 273 -22.63 -8.93 22.28
N GLN A 274 -23.01 -8.56 23.50
CA GLN A 274 -22.48 -9.17 24.73
C GLN A 274 -22.85 -10.66 24.84
N ALA A 275 -24.09 -11.02 24.50
CA ALA A 275 -24.54 -12.41 24.50
C ALA A 275 -23.81 -13.25 23.44
N LEU A 276 -23.48 -12.66 22.28
CA LEU A 276 -22.64 -13.31 21.27
C LEU A 276 -21.26 -13.63 21.84
N LEU A 277 -20.58 -12.64 22.42
CA LEU A 277 -19.25 -12.80 23.02
C LEU A 277 -19.24 -13.83 24.15
N ALA A 278 -20.23 -13.78 25.05
CA ALA A 278 -20.36 -14.74 26.15
C ALA A 278 -20.68 -16.17 25.68
N GLY A 279 -21.19 -16.32 24.46
CA GLY A 279 -21.55 -17.61 23.87
C GLY A 279 -20.44 -18.26 23.05
N LEU A 280 -19.27 -17.63 22.90
CA LEU A 280 -18.15 -18.19 22.13
C LEU A 280 -17.55 -19.44 22.83
N PRO A 281 -17.06 -20.44 22.07
CA PRO A 281 -16.93 -20.45 20.61
C PRO A 281 -18.25 -20.75 19.88
N ARG A 282 -18.48 -20.14 18.72
CA ARG A 282 -19.68 -20.38 17.89
C ARG A 282 -19.35 -20.51 16.41
N ALA A 283 -19.91 -21.54 15.77
CA ALA A 283 -19.94 -21.61 14.32
C ALA A 283 -20.88 -20.54 13.76
N VAL A 284 -20.36 -19.69 12.87
CA VAL A 284 -21.10 -18.66 12.16
C VAL A 284 -20.84 -18.79 10.66
N SER A 285 -21.85 -18.48 9.85
CA SER A 285 -21.68 -18.37 8.40
C SER A 285 -21.60 -16.91 8.01
N LEU A 286 -20.51 -16.53 7.35
CA LEU A 286 -20.22 -15.16 6.92
C LEU A 286 -19.73 -15.18 5.47
N PRO A 287 -20.05 -14.17 4.65
CA PRO A 287 -19.49 -14.05 3.31
C PRO A 287 -17.98 -13.79 3.41
N HIS A 288 -17.18 -14.61 2.74
CA HIS A 288 -15.74 -14.42 2.65
C HIS A 288 -15.45 -13.08 1.94
N PRO A 289 -14.64 -12.17 2.52
CA PRO A 289 -14.50 -10.80 2.02
C PRO A 289 -13.87 -10.70 0.63
N GLY A 290 -13.07 -11.69 0.22
CA GLY A 290 -12.44 -11.73 -1.10
C GLY A 290 -13.30 -12.38 -2.20
N SER A 291 -14.10 -13.39 -1.87
CA SER A 291 -14.84 -14.20 -2.84
C SER A 291 -16.35 -13.94 -2.82
N GLY A 292 -16.87 -13.37 -1.74
CA GLY A 292 -18.30 -13.16 -1.49
C GLY A 292 -19.07 -14.45 -1.17
N LEU A 293 -18.42 -15.62 -1.23
CA LEU A 293 -19.05 -16.90 -0.97
C LEU A 293 -19.24 -17.12 0.55
N PRO A 294 -20.36 -17.70 0.99
CA PRO A 294 -20.58 -17.99 2.39
C PRO A 294 -19.59 -19.07 2.88
N GLU A 295 -18.88 -18.78 3.95
CA GLU A 295 -18.00 -19.72 4.64
C GLU A 295 -18.43 -19.86 6.10
N THR A 296 -18.26 -21.06 6.66
CA THR A 296 -18.50 -21.31 8.08
C THR A 296 -17.18 -21.24 8.83
N VAL A 297 -17.13 -20.42 9.87
CA VAL A 297 -15.97 -20.25 10.76
C VAL A 297 -16.42 -20.33 12.21
N THR A 298 -15.55 -20.82 13.08
CA THR A 298 -15.76 -20.77 14.53
C THR A 298 -15.13 -19.48 15.04
N LEU A 299 -15.97 -18.56 15.54
CA LEU A 299 -15.52 -17.40 16.32
C LEU A 299 -15.16 -17.83 17.74
#